data_AF-A0A9D7TX10-F1
#
_entry.id   AF-A0A9D7TX10-F1
#
_cell.length_a   1.000
_cell.length_b   1.000
_cell.length_c   1.000
_cell.angle_alpha   90.00
_cell.angle_beta   90.00
_cell.angle_gamma   90.00
#
_symmetry.space_group_name_H-M   'P 1'
#
loop_
_entity.id
_entity.type
_entity.pdbx_description
1 polymer ?
#
loop_
_entity_poly.entity_id
_entity_poly.type
_entity_poly.pdbx_seq_one_letter_code
_entity_poly.pdbx_strand_id
1 'polypeptide(L)' 'MKITDINTKKKPIVLIDKSLDFFNDKILFPKKLEKANEMLKKIGLPKPDKKVL' A
#
# COMPACT_ATOMS: atom_id res chain seq x y z
N MET A 1 -8.05 -17.42 16.39
CA MET A 1 -6.68 -17.54 16.97
C MET A 1 -6.73 -16.92 18.36
N LYS A 2 -6.31 -17.63 19.42
CA LYS A 2 -6.36 -17.07 20.78
C LYS A 2 -5.13 -16.18 21.00
N ILE A 3 -5.30 -15.08 21.72
CA ILE A 3 -4.24 -14.08 21.97
C ILE A 3 -3.03 -14.71 22.69
N THR A 4 -3.28 -15.76 23.46
CA THR A 4 -2.29 -16.50 24.25
C THR A 4 -1.21 -17.20 23.41
N ASP A 5 -1.51 -17.54 22.15
CA ASP A 5 -0.58 -18.26 21.25
C ASP A 5 0.43 -17.31 20.55
N ILE A 6 0.25 -15.99 20.69
CA ILE A 6 1.05 -14.97 20.01
C ILE A 6 2.45 -14.85 20.64
N ASN A 7 2.56 -14.99 21.96
CA ASN A 7 3.83 -14.86 22.69
C ASN A 7 4.82 -16.02 22.47
N THR A 8 4.35 -17.17 21.97
CA THR A 8 5.19 -18.35 21.74
C THR A 8 5.96 -18.33 20.41
N LYS A 9 5.62 -17.43 19.47
CA LYS A 9 6.31 -17.34 18.18
C LYS A 9 7.36 -16.23 18.17
N LYS A 10 8.63 -16.57 17.98
CA LYS A 10 9.76 -15.63 17.78
C LYS A 10 9.65 -14.74 16.53
N LYS A 11 8.64 -14.94 15.68
CA LYS A 11 8.41 -14.14 14.47
C LYS A 11 7.30 -13.13 14.76
N PRO A 12 7.44 -11.85 14.36
CA PRO A 12 6.37 -10.86 14.54
C PRO A 12 5.12 -11.33 13.79
N ILE A 13 4.04 -11.59 14.54
CA ILE A 13 2.73 -11.90 13.98
C ILE A 13 2.06 -10.56 13.70
N VAL A 14 2.10 -10.11 12.45
CA VAL A 14 1.38 -8.91 12.03
C VAL A 14 -0.07 -9.31 11.73
N LEU A 15 -0.99 -8.85 12.57
CA LEU A 15 -2.43 -8.93 12.31
C LEU A 15 -2.81 -7.73 11.46
N ILE A 16 -3.04 -7.98 10.17
CA ILE A 16 -3.57 -6.99 9.25
C ILE A 16 -5.10 -7.07 9.35
N ASP A 17 -5.73 -5.97 9.75
CA ASP A 17 -7.18 -5.87 9.69
C ASP A 17 -7.62 -5.79 8.22
N LYS A 18 -8.33 -6.84 7.80
CA LYS A 18 -8.85 -6.99 6.43
C LYS A 18 -10.19 -6.29 6.23
N SER A 19 -10.67 -5.55 7.23
CA SER A 19 -11.93 -4.83 7.16
C SER A 19 -12.04 -3.91 5.95
N LEU A 20 -10.91 -3.44 5.40
CA LEU A 20 -10.85 -2.55 4.23
C LEU A 20 -10.50 -3.26 2.91
N ASP A 21 -10.27 -4.57 2.91
CA ASP A 21 -9.87 -5.33 1.70
C ASP A 21 -10.92 -5.27 0.58
N PHE A 22 -12.18 -4.96 0.92
CA PHE A 22 -13.27 -4.81 -0.06
C PHE A 22 -13.10 -3.61 -0.99
N PHE A 23 -12.14 -2.73 -0.72
CA PHE A 23 -11.79 -1.59 -1.56
C PHE A 23 -10.67 -1.90 -2.57
N ASN A 24 -9.97 -3.03 -2.45
CA ASN A 24 -8.78 -3.32 -3.25
C ASN A 24 -9.02 -3.28 -4.77
N ASP A 25 -10.19 -3.76 -5.23
CA ASP A 25 -10.56 -3.77 -6.65
C ASP A 25 -11.52 -2.63 -7.04
N LYS A 26 -11.76 -1.67 -6.12
CA LYS A 26 -12.69 -0.56 -6.35
C LYS A 26 -11.95 0.74 -6.62
N ILE A 27 -12.21 1.32 -7.79
CA ILE A 27 -11.75 2.68 -8.10
C ILE A 27 -12.68 3.67 -7.38
N LEU A 28 -12.26 4.12 -6.20
CA LEU A 28 -13.06 5.03 -5.37
C LEU A 28 -13.11 6.48 -5.89
N PHE A 29 -12.09 6.89 -6.64
CA PHE A 29 -11.94 8.28 -7.09
C PHE A 29 -11.46 8.35 -8.55
N PRO A 30 -12.31 8.01 -9.53
CA PRO A 30 -11.91 7.92 -10.94
C PRO A 30 -11.31 9.24 -11.46
N LYS A 31 -11.96 10.37 -11.19
CA LYS A 31 -11.48 11.71 -11.62
C LYS A 31 -10.11 12.08 -11.04
N LYS A 32 -9.80 11.64 -9.81
CA LYS A 32 -8.49 11.89 -9.18
C LYS A 32 -7.43 10.97 -9.79
N LEU A 33 -7.79 9.71 -10.07
CA LEU A 33 -6.92 8.75 -10.73
C LEU A 33 -6.50 9.22 -12.13
N GLU A 34 -7.45 9.71 -12.93
CA GLU A 34 -7.18 10.28 -14.24
C GLU A 34 -6.22 11.47 -14.16
N LYS A 35 -6.52 12.44 -13.29
CA LYS A 35 -5.67 13.63 -13.10
C LYS A 35 -4.26 13.27 -12.62
N ALA A 36 -4.12 12.28 -11.74
CA ALA A 36 -2.82 11.80 -11.29
C ALA A 36 -2.03 11.17 -12.44
N ASN A 37 -2.68 10.36 -13.28
CA ASN A 37 -2.06 9.76 -14.46
C ASN A 37 -1.62 10.81 -15.48
N GLU A 38 -2.44 11.85 -15.71
CA GLU A 38 -2.06 12.97 -16.58
C GLU A 38 -0.87 13.77 -16.01
N MET A 39 -0.86 14.01 -14.70
CA MET A 39 0.26 14.68 -14.03
C MET A 39 1.56 13.89 -14.18
N LEU A 40 1.53 12.58 -13.94
CA LEU A 40 2.69 11.71 -14.09
C LEU A 40 3.20 11.64 -15.53
N LYS A 41 2.31 11.65 -16.53
CA LYS A 41 2.70 11.73 -17.95
C LYS A 41 3.39 13.06 -18.29
N LYS A 42 2.94 14.17 -17.70
CA LYS A 42 3.46 15.52 -18.00
C LYS A 42 4.77 15.83 -17.29
N ILE A 43 4.88 15.50 -16.00
CA ILE A 43 6.03 15.85 -15.15
C ILE A 43 7.06 14.73 -15.11
N GLY A 44 6.66 13.49 -15.42
CA GLY A 44 7.51 12.30 -15.29
C GLY A 44 7.66 11.87 -13.83
N LEU A 45 8.37 10.76 -13.62
CA LEU A 45 8.77 10.32 -12.29
C LEU A 45 10.01 11.10 -11.84
N PRO A 46 10.16 11.41 -10.53
CA PRO A 46 11.40 11.92 -9.98
C PRO A 46 12.56 11.01 -10.36
N LYS A 47 13.71 11.59 -10.70
CA LYS A 47 14.92 10.80 -10.95
C LYS A 47 15.24 10.05 -9.66
N PRO A 48 15.45 8.72 -9.70
CA PRO A 48 15.87 8.00 -8.51
C PRO A 48 17.19 8.57 -8.02
N ASP A 49 17.28 8.88 -6.73
CA ASP A 49 18.53 9.29 -6.10
C ASP A 49 19.57 8.19 -6.30
N LYS A 50 20.68 8.51 -6.99
CA LYS A 50 21.80 7.58 -7.26
C LYS A 50 22.59 7.17 -6.01
N LYS A 51 22.08 7.43 -4.80
CA LYS A 51 22.74 7.19 -3.52
C LYS A 51 22.28 5.91 -2.82
N VAL A 52 21.86 4.87 -3.53
CA VAL A 52 21.78 3.53 -2.95
C VAL A 52 22.04 2.49 -4.04
N LEU A 53 23.32 2.13 -4.22
CA LEU A 53 23.79 0.87 -4.78
C LEU A 53 25.04 0.47 -3.97
#